data_AF-A0A356AME1-F1
#
_entry.id   AF-A0A356AME1-F1
#
_cell.length_a   1.000
_cell.length_b   1.000
_cell.length_c   1.000
_cell.angle_alpha   90.00
_cell.angle_beta   90.00
_cell.angle_gamma   90.00
#
_symmetry.space_group_name_H-M   'P 1'
#
loop_
_entity.id
_entity.type
_entity.pdbx_description
1 polymer ?
#
loop_
_entity_poly.entity_id
_entity_poly.type
_entity_poly.pdbx_seq_one_letter_code
_entity_poly.pdbx_strand_id
1 'polypeptide(L)'
;MSQKKKLICHAAELVTCAGKAPKRGKDMSDIGRIKDGAVLIDGDKIAAVGTTGQLKQQCGSTACEIIDAAGKTVLPGFVDSHTHFVFGGYRAEEFSWRLRGDSYMSIMERGGGINATVSKTREATLEELVKSGRNRLDRMLEFGVTTVEGKSGYGLDKETELKQLRAMKELNRTHAVDVVSTFLGPHSVLPEYKDRERDFIDFLLHEVMPVVKEE
;
A
#
# COMPACT_ATOMS: atom_id res chain seq x y z
N MET A 1 8.04 -13.89 -27.40
CA MET A 1 6.90 -14.84 -27.40
C MET A 1 5.64 -14.01 -27.18
N SER A 2 4.66 -14.07 -28.06
CA SER A 2 3.39 -13.33 -27.88
C SER A 2 2.69 -13.86 -26.62
N GLN A 3 2.45 -13.02 -25.62
CA GLN A 3 1.72 -13.44 -24.41
C GLN A 3 0.32 -13.90 -24.82
N LYS A 4 -0.09 -15.07 -24.35
CA LYS A 4 -1.45 -15.58 -24.61
C LYS A 4 -2.45 -14.69 -23.90
N LYS A 5 -3.53 -14.32 -24.60
CA LYS A 5 -4.68 -13.62 -24.01
C LYS A 5 -5.30 -14.49 -22.93
N LYS A 6 -5.84 -13.86 -21.88
CA LYS A 6 -6.60 -14.54 -20.82
C LYS A 6 -8.02 -14.02 -20.77
N LEU A 7 -9.00 -14.90 -20.62
CA LEU A 7 -10.40 -14.54 -20.44
C LEU A 7 -10.88 -15.09 -19.10
N ILE A 8 -11.19 -14.19 -18.17
CA ILE A 8 -11.98 -14.53 -16.98
C ILE A 8 -13.45 -14.42 -17.39
N CYS A 9 -14.24 -15.47 -17.25
CA CYS A 9 -15.64 -15.48 -17.67
C CYS A 9 -16.57 -16.10 -16.62
N HIS A 10 -17.87 -15.94 -16.83
CA HIS A 10 -18.92 -16.49 -15.96
C HIS A 10 -18.88 -16.00 -14.52
N ALA A 11 -18.27 -14.84 -14.26
CA ALA A 11 -18.35 -14.21 -12.96
C ALA A 11 -19.82 -13.95 -12.63
N ALA A 12 -20.30 -14.46 -11.49
CA ALA A 12 -21.68 -14.25 -11.04
C ALA A 12 -21.97 -12.75 -10.97
N GLU A 13 -21.01 -12.00 -10.43
CA GLU A 13 -20.93 -10.55 -10.49
C GLU A 13 -19.50 -10.12 -10.83
N LEU A 14 -19.34 -9.29 -11.86
CA LEU A 14 -18.12 -8.54 -12.13
C LEU A 14 -18.33 -7.09 -11.66
N VAL A 15 -17.42 -6.59 -10.84
CA VAL A 15 -17.40 -5.19 -10.42
C VAL A 15 -16.27 -4.48 -11.15
N THR A 16 -16.55 -3.32 -11.73
CA THR A 16 -15.57 -2.57 -12.53
C THR A 16 -15.05 -1.33 -11.82
N CYS A 17 -15.84 -0.75 -10.92
CA CYS A 17 -15.58 0.57 -10.33
C CYS A 17 -15.28 1.66 -11.37
N ALA A 18 -15.79 1.51 -12.60
CA ALA A 18 -15.44 2.37 -13.72
C ALA A 18 -15.84 3.84 -13.46
N GLY A 19 -14.95 4.75 -13.83
CA GLY A 19 -15.15 6.19 -13.68
C GLY A 19 -13.92 6.98 -14.17
N LYS A 20 -14.10 8.28 -14.42
CA LYS A 20 -12.99 9.20 -14.79
C LYS A 20 -12.52 10.08 -13.63
N ALA A 21 -13.19 9.98 -12.48
CA ALA A 21 -12.95 10.79 -11.29
C ALA A 21 -13.36 10.01 -10.04
N PRO A 22 -12.88 10.40 -8.84
CA PRO A 22 -13.35 9.80 -7.59
C PRO A 22 -14.87 9.93 -7.44
N LYS A 23 -15.56 8.82 -7.19
CA LYS A 23 -17.00 8.83 -6.91
C LYS A 23 -17.27 9.44 -5.54
N ARG A 24 -18.32 10.26 -5.40
CA ARG A 24 -18.66 10.99 -4.17
C ARG A 24 -20.15 10.89 -3.87
N GLY A 25 -20.52 10.92 -2.60
CA GLY A 25 -21.93 10.92 -2.18
C GLY A 25 -22.70 9.75 -2.77
N LYS A 26 -23.81 10.03 -3.47
CA LYS A 26 -24.67 9.00 -4.08
C LYS A 26 -23.96 8.15 -5.13
N ASP A 27 -22.96 8.71 -5.82
CA ASP A 27 -22.22 7.99 -6.87
C ASP A 27 -21.40 6.83 -6.30
N MET A 28 -21.06 6.85 -5.00
CA MET A 28 -20.36 5.74 -4.33
C MET A 28 -21.17 4.44 -4.30
N SER A 29 -22.49 4.51 -4.50
CA SER A 29 -23.35 3.32 -4.59
C SER A 29 -23.30 2.64 -5.96
N ASP A 30 -22.83 3.33 -7.00
CA ASP A 30 -22.61 2.75 -8.32
C ASP A 30 -21.21 2.13 -8.38
N ILE A 31 -21.14 0.81 -8.26
CA ILE A 31 -19.89 0.05 -8.37
C ILE A 31 -19.63 -0.46 -9.80
N GLY A 32 -20.51 -0.16 -10.76
CA GLY A 32 -20.36 -0.65 -12.14
C GLY A 32 -20.46 -2.18 -12.24
N ARG A 33 -21.51 -2.75 -11.63
CA ARG A 33 -21.76 -4.21 -11.58
C ARG A 33 -22.29 -4.76 -12.91
N ILE A 34 -21.72 -5.89 -13.35
CA ILE A 34 -22.14 -6.66 -14.53
C ILE A 34 -22.44 -8.10 -14.09
N LYS A 35 -23.63 -8.62 -14.42
CA LYS A 35 -23.99 -10.03 -14.18
C LYS A 35 -23.49 -10.91 -15.32
N ASP A 36 -23.09 -12.15 -15.03
CA ASP A 36 -22.39 -13.03 -15.98
C ASP A 36 -21.25 -12.27 -16.67
N GLY A 37 -20.42 -11.64 -15.84
CA GLY A 37 -19.38 -10.72 -16.27
C GLY A 37 -18.13 -11.46 -16.74
N ALA A 38 -17.37 -10.78 -17.58
CA ALA A 38 -16.10 -11.26 -18.10
C ALA A 38 -15.08 -10.13 -18.28
N VAL A 39 -13.80 -10.50 -18.20
CA VAL A 39 -12.64 -9.63 -18.39
C VAL A 39 -11.68 -10.31 -19.36
N LEU A 40 -11.37 -9.63 -20.46
CA LEU A 40 -10.34 -10.02 -21.42
C LEU A 40 -9.05 -9.28 -21.09
N ILE A 41 -7.98 -10.04 -20.91
CA ILE A 41 -6.65 -9.55 -20.56
C ILE A 41 -5.72 -9.86 -21.74
N ASP A 42 -4.99 -8.85 -22.20
CA ASP A 42 -3.96 -8.97 -23.23
C ASP A 42 -2.64 -8.51 -22.64
N GLY A 43 -1.73 -9.46 -22.44
CA GLY A 43 -0.52 -9.28 -21.67
C GLY A 43 -0.76 -8.86 -20.22
N ASP A 44 -0.35 -7.64 -19.87
CA ASP A 44 -0.46 -7.04 -18.52
C ASP A 44 -1.64 -6.06 -18.39
N LYS A 45 -2.46 -5.91 -19.43
CA LYS A 45 -3.56 -4.94 -19.47
C LYS A 45 -4.92 -5.58 -19.68
N ILE A 46 -5.93 -4.96 -19.09
CA ILE A 46 -7.32 -5.24 -19.40
C ILE A 46 -7.60 -4.70 -20.82
N ALA A 47 -7.89 -5.59 -21.75
CA ALA A 47 -8.24 -5.26 -23.12
C ALA A 47 -9.73 -4.91 -23.27
N ALA A 48 -10.60 -5.64 -22.56
CA ALA A 48 -12.03 -5.39 -22.57
C ALA A 48 -12.74 -5.94 -21.32
N VAL A 49 -13.88 -5.34 -20.98
CA VAL A 49 -14.79 -5.78 -19.91
C VAL A 49 -16.22 -5.80 -20.46
N GLY A 50 -17.02 -6.77 -20.05
CA GLY A 50 -18.39 -6.93 -20.55
C GLY A 50 -19.05 -8.17 -19.97
N THR A 51 -20.09 -8.66 -20.65
CA THR A 51 -20.67 -9.97 -20.35
C THR A 51 -19.85 -11.09 -20.98
N THR A 52 -19.99 -12.30 -20.46
CA THR A 52 -19.34 -13.49 -21.01
C THR A 52 -19.67 -13.69 -22.49
N GLY A 53 -20.94 -13.54 -22.86
CA GLY A 53 -21.38 -13.69 -24.25
C GLY A 53 -20.71 -12.69 -25.19
N GLN A 54 -20.54 -11.44 -24.76
CA GLN A 54 -19.89 -10.38 -25.54
C GLN A 54 -18.40 -10.68 -25.77
N LEU A 55 -17.67 -11.08 -24.72
CA LEU A 55 -16.22 -11.26 -24.82
C LEU A 55 -15.79 -12.60 -25.42
N LYS A 56 -16.58 -13.67 -25.27
CA LYS A 56 -16.28 -14.97 -25.93
C LYS A 56 -16.18 -14.84 -27.45
N GLN A 57 -17.00 -13.98 -28.06
CA GLN A 57 -16.94 -13.70 -29.49
C GLN A 57 -15.63 -13.01 -29.91
N GLN A 58 -15.03 -12.22 -29.01
CA GLN A 58 -13.79 -11.48 -29.28
C GLN A 58 -12.52 -12.34 -29.13
N CYS A 59 -12.58 -13.44 -28.39
CA CYS A 59 -11.46 -14.38 -28.26
C CYS A 59 -11.23 -15.21 -29.55
N GLY A 60 -12.29 -15.47 -30.34
CA GLY A 60 -12.20 -16.17 -31.63
C GLY A 60 -11.49 -17.53 -31.56
N SER A 61 -10.84 -17.93 -32.66
CA SER A 61 -10.01 -19.14 -32.80
C SER A 61 -8.60 -19.01 -32.18
N THR A 62 -8.33 -17.92 -31.48
CA THR A 62 -7.02 -17.67 -30.87
C THR A 62 -6.91 -18.44 -29.56
N ALA A 63 -5.74 -19.01 -29.26
CA ALA A 63 -5.50 -19.68 -27.98
C ALA A 63 -5.58 -18.68 -26.82
N CYS A 64 -6.75 -18.58 -26.21
CA CYS A 64 -7.00 -17.81 -25.00
C CYS A 64 -6.98 -18.77 -23.80
N GLU A 65 -6.23 -18.42 -22.76
CA GLU A 65 -6.35 -19.10 -21.46
C GLU A 65 -7.69 -18.72 -20.84
N ILE A 66 -8.53 -19.71 -20.52
CA ILE A 66 -9.86 -19.48 -19.95
C ILE A 66 -9.82 -19.75 -18.45
N ILE A 67 -10.33 -18.78 -17.69
CA ILE A 67 -10.54 -18.89 -16.24
C ILE A 67 -12.04 -18.78 -16.00
N ASP A 68 -12.66 -19.89 -15.60
CA ASP A 68 -14.09 -19.93 -15.27
C ASP A 68 -14.31 -19.48 -13.82
N ALA A 69 -15.01 -18.35 -13.65
CA ALA A 69 -15.34 -17.73 -12.37
C ALA A 69 -16.80 -17.98 -11.97
N ALA A 70 -17.44 -19.04 -12.48
CA ALA A 70 -18.80 -19.43 -12.11
C ALA A 70 -19.01 -19.47 -10.59
N GLY A 71 -20.07 -18.79 -10.14
CA GLY A 71 -20.43 -18.68 -8.72
C GLY A 71 -19.50 -17.80 -7.89
N LYS A 72 -18.53 -17.10 -8.50
CA LYS A 72 -17.62 -16.16 -7.85
C LYS A 72 -17.91 -14.73 -8.25
N THR A 73 -17.49 -13.80 -7.39
CA THR A 73 -17.44 -12.38 -7.70
C THR A 73 -16.02 -12.01 -8.12
N VAL A 74 -15.89 -11.27 -9.21
CA VAL A 74 -14.62 -10.74 -9.70
C VAL A 74 -14.58 -9.23 -9.42
N LEU A 75 -13.54 -8.80 -8.73
CA LEU A 75 -13.34 -7.42 -8.27
C LEU A 75 -11.98 -6.90 -8.79
N PRO A 76 -11.79 -5.58 -8.92
CA PRO A 76 -10.45 -5.00 -8.98
C PRO A 76 -9.68 -5.36 -7.71
N GLY A 77 -8.34 -5.44 -7.81
CA GLY A 77 -7.51 -5.54 -6.62
C GLY A 77 -7.69 -4.33 -5.71
N PHE A 78 -7.58 -4.54 -4.40
CA PHE A 78 -7.80 -3.47 -3.43
C PHE A 78 -6.63 -2.49 -3.40
N VAL A 79 -6.96 -1.24 -3.10
CA VAL A 79 -6.01 -0.16 -2.90
C VAL A 79 -6.05 0.24 -1.43
N ASP A 80 -4.95 0.02 -0.70
CA ASP A 80 -4.79 0.54 0.65
C ASP A 80 -4.06 1.89 0.59
N SER A 81 -4.82 2.97 0.64
CA SER A 81 -4.31 4.33 0.39
C SER A 81 -3.61 4.97 1.59
N HIS A 82 -3.45 4.26 2.72
CA HIS A 82 -2.83 4.86 3.90
C HIS A 82 -2.16 3.83 4.80
N THR A 83 -0.84 3.68 4.67
CA THR A 83 -0.09 2.81 5.58
C THR A 83 1.23 3.41 6.02
N HIS A 84 1.77 2.87 7.11
CA HIS A 84 3.16 3.04 7.53
C HIS A 84 3.79 1.67 7.67
N PHE A 85 3.89 0.92 6.57
CA PHE A 85 4.24 -0.51 6.61
C PHE A 85 5.74 -0.79 6.69
N VAL A 86 6.59 0.22 6.46
CA VAL A 86 8.05 0.12 6.60
C VAL A 86 8.49 0.73 7.93
N PHE A 87 8.74 -0.11 8.93
CA PHE A 87 9.24 0.31 10.24
C PHE A 87 10.01 -0.82 10.93
N GLY A 88 10.89 -0.42 11.85
CA GLY A 88 11.68 -1.32 12.68
C GLY A 88 10.93 -1.81 13.93
N GLY A 89 11.10 -3.09 14.23
CA GLY A 89 10.57 -3.74 15.43
C GLY A 89 9.05 -3.77 15.56
N TYR A 90 8.58 -4.02 16.79
CA TYR A 90 7.16 -4.05 17.16
C TYR A 90 6.94 -3.37 18.52
N ARG A 91 5.70 -3.01 18.81
CA ARG A 91 5.23 -2.40 20.07
C ARG A 91 4.34 -3.36 20.89
N ALA A 92 4.65 -4.65 20.86
CA ALA A 92 3.85 -5.67 21.56
C ALA A 92 3.79 -5.44 23.09
N GLU A 93 4.87 -4.96 23.69
CA GLU A 93 4.89 -4.66 25.13
C GLU A 93 3.95 -3.51 25.51
N GLU A 94 3.86 -2.48 24.65
CA GLU A 94 2.91 -1.38 24.86
C GLU A 94 1.47 -1.87 24.84
N PHE A 95 1.16 -2.84 23.97
CA PHE A 95 -0.17 -3.47 23.96
C PHE A 95 -0.48 -4.12 25.32
N SER A 96 0.49 -4.84 25.90
CA SER A 96 0.36 -5.42 27.23
C SER A 96 0.20 -4.36 28.34
N TRP A 97 0.91 -3.22 28.26
CA TRP A 97 0.78 -2.13 29.22
C TRP A 97 -0.60 -1.48 29.17
N ARG A 98 -1.12 -1.23 27.96
CA ARG A 98 -2.47 -0.70 27.75
C ARG A 98 -3.54 -1.63 28.33
N LEU A 99 -3.39 -2.95 28.16
CA LEU A 99 -4.30 -3.93 28.74
C LEU A 99 -4.33 -3.92 30.27
N ARG A 100 -3.23 -3.55 30.93
CA ARG A 100 -3.16 -3.39 32.38
C ARG A 100 -3.72 -2.06 32.88
N GLY A 101 -4.14 -1.17 31.98
CA GLY A 101 -4.67 0.15 32.32
C GLY A 101 -3.59 1.23 32.49
N ASP A 102 -2.34 0.99 32.06
CA ASP A 102 -1.30 2.01 32.08
C ASP A 102 -1.71 3.21 31.20
N SER A 103 -1.57 4.42 31.72
CA SER A 103 -1.94 5.64 30.98
C SER A 103 -1.02 5.88 29.80
N TYR A 104 -1.52 6.57 28.76
CA TYR A 104 -0.72 6.93 27.59
C TYR A 104 0.56 7.70 27.96
N MET A 105 0.47 8.65 28.90
CA MET A 105 1.64 9.40 29.39
C MET A 105 2.68 8.49 30.05
N SER A 106 2.24 7.60 30.95
CA SER A 106 3.15 6.65 31.61
C SER A 106 3.82 5.65 30.65
N ILE A 107 3.14 5.33 29.54
CA ILE A 107 3.69 4.50 28.46
C ILE A 107 4.78 5.27 27.70
N MET A 108 4.54 6.55 27.37
CA MET A 108 5.54 7.38 26.71
C MET A 108 6.77 7.61 27.59
N GLU A 109 6.59 7.84 28.90
CA GLU A 109 7.70 8.00 29.86
C GLU A 109 8.60 6.76 29.94
N ARG A 110 8.04 5.56 29.67
CA ARG A 110 8.79 4.30 29.58
C ARG A 110 9.43 4.07 28.20
N GLY A 111 9.45 5.08 27.34
CA GLY A 111 9.99 5.00 25.98
C GLY A 111 9.05 4.32 24.97
N GLY A 112 7.75 4.22 25.28
CA GLY A 112 6.70 3.75 24.36
C GLY A 112 6.31 4.80 23.32
N GLY A 113 5.19 4.60 22.64
CA GLY A 113 4.69 5.59 21.67
C GLY A 113 5.45 5.57 20.35
N ILE A 114 5.42 6.68 19.62
CA ILE A 114 6.11 6.81 18.32
C ILE A 114 7.63 6.69 18.45
N ASN A 115 8.20 7.21 19.55
CA ASN A 115 9.64 7.18 19.80
C ASN A 115 10.19 5.74 19.86
N ALA A 116 9.42 4.80 20.41
CA ALA A 116 9.78 3.38 20.41
C ALA A 116 10.00 2.82 19.00
N THR A 117 9.14 3.22 18.05
CA THR A 117 9.26 2.80 16.66
C THR A 117 10.37 3.58 15.95
N VAL A 118 10.54 4.86 16.26
CA VAL A 118 11.61 5.70 15.68
C VAL A 118 12.98 5.11 16.01
N SER A 119 13.27 4.83 17.28
CA SER A 119 14.56 4.25 17.68
C SER A 119 14.84 2.93 16.95
N LYS A 120 13.86 2.01 16.94
CA LYS A 120 14.02 0.72 16.25
C LYS A 120 14.16 0.85 14.73
N THR A 121 13.56 1.87 14.12
CA THR A 121 13.67 2.13 12.68
C THR A 121 15.01 2.76 12.31
N ARG A 122 15.55 3.63 13.19
CA ARG A 122 16.90 4.19 13.08
C ARG A 122 17.95 3.08 13.14
N GLU A 123 17.82 2.17 14.10
CA GLU A 123 18.74 1.04 14.31
C GLU A 123 18.71 -0.01 13.19
N ALA A 124 17.55 -0.24 12.57
CA ALA A 124 17.39 -1.25 11.54
C ALA A 124 18.18 -0.94 10.27
N THR A 125 18.75 -1.95 9.61
CA THR A 125 19.38 -1.79 8.30
C THR A 125 18.34 -1.64 7.18
N LEU A 126 18.78 -1.20 6.01
CA LEU A 126 17.92 -1.14 4.82
C LEU A 126 17.36 -2.54 4.49
N GLU A 127 18.19 -3.57 4.54
CA GLU A 127 17.81 -4.95 4.24
C GLU A 127 16.77 -5.48 5.23
N GLU A 128 16.91 -5.16 6.52
CA GLU A 128 15.93 -5.54 7.55
C GLU A 128 14.58 -4.85 7.34
N LEU A 129 14.58 -3.58 6.94
CA LEU A 129 13.36 -2.84 6.61
C LEU A 129 12.70 -3.39 5.35
N VAL A 130 13.47 -3.72 4.31
CA VAL A 130 12.96 -4.39 3.10
C VAL A 130 12.38 -5.76 3.44
N LYS A 131 13.08 -6.58 4.22
CA LYS A 131 12.62 -7.92 4.62
C LYS A 131 11.31 -7.86 5.41
N SER A 132 11.23 -7.00 6.42
CA SER A 132 10.02 -6.85 7.23
C SER A 132 8.87 -6.21 6.45
N GLY A 133 9.15 -5.23 5.59
CA GLY A 133 8.17 -4.64 4.68
C GLY A 133 7.59 -5.67 3.72
N ARG A 134 8.41 -6.54 3.12
CA ARG A 134 7.95 -7.63 2.25
C ARG A 134 6.96 -8.55 2.96
N ASN A 135 7.27 -9.03 4.16
CA ASN A 135 6.37 -9.90 4.91
C ASN A 135 4.99 -9.24 5.17
N ARG A 136 4.96 -7.91 5.34
CA ARG A 136 3.71 -7.16 5.51
C ARG A 136 2.96 -7.03 4.19
N LEU A 137 3.66 -6.78 3.08
CA LEU A 137 3.06 -6.77 1.73
C LEU A 137 2.52 -8.13 1.32
N ASP A 138 3.20 -9.23 1.64
CA ASP A 138 2.72 -10.59 1.41
C ASP A 138 1.36 -10.79 2.10
N ARG A 139 1.26 -10.35 3.37
CA ARG A 139 0.00 -10.41 4.11
C ARG A 139 -1.09 -9.54 3.50
N MET A 140 -0.77 -8.32 3.07
CA MET A 140 -1.72 -7.44 2.39
C MET A 140 -2.24 -8.06 1.09
N LEU A 141 -1.35 -8.70 0.32
CA LEU A 141 -1.68 -9.38 -0.92
C LEU A 141 -2.61 -10.58 -0.70
N GLU A 142 -2.42 -11.35 0.38
CA GLU A 142 -3.35 -12.43 0.78
C GLU A 142 -4.78 -11.92 1.03
N PHE A 143 -4.93 -10.66 1.47
CA PHE A 143 -6.24 -10.00 1.64
C PHE A 143 -6.74 -9.30 0.37
N GLY A 144 -6.03 -9.42 -0.76
CA GLY A 144 -6.44 -8.90 -2.07
C GLY A 144 -5.94 -7.49 -2.37
N VAL A 145 -5.05 -6.91 -1.56
CA VAL A 145 -4.42 -5.61 -1.87
C VAL A 145 -3.41 -5.79 -2.99
N THR A 146 -3.55 -5.01 -4.07
CA THR A 146 -2.61 -5.00 -5.19
C THR A 146 -1.85 -3.69 -5.31
N THR A 147 -2.32 -2.64 -4.64
CA THR A 147 -1.64 -1.34 -4.57
C THR A 147 -1.72 -0.79 -3.16
N VAL A 148 -0.61 -0.29 -2.65
CA VAL A 148 -0.52 0.29 -1.31
C VAL A 148 0.21 1.62 -1.35
N GLU A 149 -0.25 2.57 -0.56
CA GLU A 149 0.51 3.75 -0.22
C GLU A 149 1.31 3.50 1.06
N GLY A 150 2.61 3.80 1.02
CA GLY A 150 3.53 3.66 2.14
C GLY A 150 4.15 5.00 2.52
N LYS A 151 3.99 5.37 3.79
CA LYS A 151 4.58 6.57 4.36
C LYS A 151 5.91 6.26 5.05
N SER A 152 6.86 7.18 4.92
CA SER A 152 7.98 7.28 5.86
C SER A 152 7.49 7.85 7.21
N GLY A 153 8.35 8.54 7.97
CA GLY A 153 7.95 9.22 9.21
C GLY A 153 8.26 8.47 10.51
N TYR A 154 8.96 7.33 10.45
CA TYR A 154 9.60 6.75 11.63
C TYR A 154 11.11 6.98 11.69
N GLY A 155 11.64 7.92 10.90
CA GLY A 155 13.03 8.36 10.98
C GLY A 155 13.15 9.66 11.75
N LEU A 156 12.34 10.66 11.38
CA LEU A 156 12.41 12.03 11.93
C LEU A 156 13.81 12.66 11.82
N ASP A 157 14.64 12.11 10.93
CA ASP A 157 15.96 12.58 10.54
C ASP A 157 16.18 12.26 9.06
N LYS A 158 17.16 12.92 8.44
CA LYS A 158 17.40 12.81 7.00
C LYS A 158 17.71 11.37 6.56
N GLU A 159 18.63 10.70 7.25
CA GLU A 159 19.16 9.41 6.82
C GLU A 159 18.10 8.31 6.89
N THR A 160 17.33 8.29 7.97
CA THR A 160 16.33 7.25 8.24
C THR A 160 15.05 7.48 7.44
N GLU A 161 14.66 8.74 7.16
CA GLU A 161 13.59 9.03 6.22
C GLU A 161 13.94 8.54 4.81
N LEU A 162 15.14 8.86 4.32
CA LEU A 162 15.63 8.35 3.03
C LEU A 162 15.75 6.82 3.02
N LYS A 163 16.19 6.21 4.12
CA LYS A 163 16.27 4.75 4.25
C LYS A 163 14.90 4.08 4.11
N GLN A 164 13.84 4.63 4.72
CA GLN A 164 12.47 4.12 4.54
C GLN A 164 11.99 4.28 3.10
N LEU A 165 12.23 5.44 2.48
CA LEU A 165 11.84 5.70 1.08
C LEU A 165 12.54 4.76 0.11
N ARG A 166 13.85 4.53 0.29
CA ARG A 166 14.64 3.57 -0.50
C ARG A 166 14.16 2.13 -0.29
N ALA A 167 13.80 1.75 0.93
CA ALA A 167 13.21 0.44 1.19
C ALA A 167 11.90 0.25 0.42
N MET A 168 11.02 1.27 0.42
CA MET A 168 9.76 1.25 -0.35
C MET A 168 10.02 1.20 -1.86
N LYS A 169 11.02 1.92 -2.37
CA LYS A 169 11.43 1.88 -3.78
C LYS A 169 11.90 0.48 -4.20
N GLU A 170 12.71 -0.16 -3.37
CA GLU A 170 13.17 -1.54 -3.63
C GLU A 170 12.00 -2.55 -3.57
N LEU A 171 11.09 -2.38 -2.61
CA LEU A 171 9.89 -3.20 -2.50
C LEU A 171 8.98 -3.05 -3.72
N ASN A 172 8.75 -1.82 -4.20
CA ASN A 172 8.00 -1.56 -5.42
C ASN A 172 8.59 -2.29 -6.64
N ARG A 173 9.92 -2.39 -6.72
CA ARG A 173 10.64 -3.03 -7.83
C ARG A 173 10.57 -4.56 -7.77
N THR A 174 10.41 -5.13 -6.58
CA THR A 174 10.67 -6.56 -6.33
C THR A 174 9.50 -7.32 -5.71
N HIS A 175 8.38 -6.66 -5.43
CA HIS A 175 7.15 -7.26 -4.93
C HIS A 175 6.03 -7.13 -5.97
N ALA A 176 5.01 -7.97 -5.88
CA ALA A 176 3.88 -7.96 -6.83
C ALA A 176 2.85 -6.84 -6.54
N VAL A 177 2.88 -6.28 -5.32
CA VAL A 177 2.05 -5.15 -4.90
C VAL A 177 2.76 -3.86 -5.30
N ASP A 178 2.04 -2.98 -6.01
CA ASP A 178 2.51 -1.65 -6.34
C ASP A 178 2.60 -0.79 -5.07
N VAL A 179 3.72 -0.10 -4.88
CA VAL A 179 3.95 0.78 -3.73
C VAL A 179 4.07 2.23 -4.19
N VAL A 180 3.18 3.08 -3.67
CA VAL A 180 3.25 4.54 -3.81
C VAL A 180 3.86 5.12 -2.55
N SER A 181 5.02 5.76 -2.64
CA SER A 181 5.71 6.33 -1.48
C SER A 181 5.23 7.75 -1.16
N THR A 182 5.04 8.03 0.12
CA THR A 182 4.77 9.37 0.66
C THR A 182 5.85 9.73 1.67
N PHE A 183 6.48 10.88 1.48
CA PHE A 183 7.34 11.45 2.51
C PHE A 183 6.49 12.05 3.63
N LEU A 184 6.71 11.55 4.85
CA LEU A 184 6.09 12.07 6.07
C LEU A 184 7.14 12.33 7.14
N GLY A 185 8.23 13.04 6.81
CA GLY A 185 9.20 13.51 7.80
C GLY A 185 8.56 14.22 9.02
N PRO A 186 7.56 15.13 8.85
CA PRO A 186 6.93 15.81 9.97
C PRO A 186 5.82 14.96 10.61
N HIS A 187 6.09 13.68 10.91
CA HIS A 187 5.11 12.77 11.51
C HIS A 187 4.91 13.03 13.00
N SER A 188 5.97 13.46 13.69
CA SER A 188 5.95 13.88 15.09
C SER A 188 7.15 14.77 15.38
N VAL A 189 7.18 15.36 16.57
CA VAL A 189 8.28 16.21 17.04
C VAL A 189 9.13 15.40 18.02
N LEU A 190 10.41 15.28 17.73
CA LEU A 190 11.34 14.62 18.64
C LEU A 190 11.57 15.47 19.90
N PRO A 191 11.89 14.85 21.06
CA PRO A 191 12.18 15.57 22.29
C PRO A 191 13.24 16.68 22.15
N GLU A 192 14.26 16.50 21.31
CA GLU A 192 15.31 17.50 21.04
C GLU A 192 14.82 18.76 20.28
N TYR A 193 13.63 18.71 19.70
CA TYR A 193 12.97 19.82 19.01
C TYR A 193 11.77 20.38 19.80
N LYS A 194 11.58 19.96 21.05
CA LYS A 194 10.54 20.52 21.92
C LYS A 194 10.71 22.04 22.03
N ASP A 195 9.61 22.79 21.86
CA ASP A 195 9.56 24.26 21.84
C ASP A 195 10.37 24.90 20.68
N ARG A 196 10.86 24.07 19.74
CA ARG A 196 11.55 24.44 18.49
C ARG A 196 10.97 23.67 17.30
N GLU A 197 9.66 23.45 17.32
CA GLU A 197 8.94 22.70 16.29
C GLU A 197 9.14 23.35 14.91
N ARG A 198 9.25 24.68 14.89
CA ARG A 198 9.51 25.44 13.65
C ARG A 198 10.86 25.09 13.05
N ASP A 199 11.91 25.03 13.85
CA ASP A 199 13.26 24.67 13.42
C ASP A 199 13.28 23.27 12.80
N PHE A 200 12.53 22.32 13.38
CA PHE A 200 12.39 20.97 12.84
C PHE A 200 11.72 20.96 11.46
N ILE A 201 10.62 21.70 11.31
CA ILE A 201 9.91 21.82 10.03
C ILE A 201 10.80 22.49 8.99
N ASP A 202 11.49 23.57 9.35
CA ASP A 202 12.37 24.29 8.43
C ASP A 202 13.56 23.40 8.01
N PHE A 203 14.12 22.60 8.92
CA PHE A 203 15.10 21.55 8.59
C PHE A 203 14.55 20.55 7.56
N LEU A 204 13.35 20.00 7.79
CA LEU A 204 12.74 19.05 6.85
C LEU A 204 12.47 19.68 5.48
N LEU A 205 12.01 20.93 5.44
CA LEU A 205 11.71 21.66 4.21
C LEU A 205 12.98 22.00 3.40
N HIS A 206 14.04 22.42 4.07
CA HIS A 206 15.23 22.95 3.40
C HIS A 206 16.34 21.91 3.18
N GLU A 207 16.47 20.91 4.06
CA GLU A 207 17.59 19.96 4.04
C GLU A 207 17.21 18.54 3.62
N VAL A 208 15.95 18.15 3.79
CA VAL A 208 15.48 16.77 3.57
C VAL A 208 14.60 16.67 2.33
N MET A 209 13.54 17.47 2.24
CA MET A 209 12.57 17.43 1.14
C MET A 209 13.20 17.61 -0.26
N PRO A 210 14.24 18.46 -0.46
CA PRO A 210 14.91 18.56 -1.76
C PRO A 210 15.59 17.25 -2.17
N VAL A 211 16.22 16.54 -1.23
CA VAL A 211 16.87 15.25 -1.50
C VAL A 211 15.83 14.16 -1.74
N VAL A 212 14.75 14.15 -0.96
CA VAL A 212 13.62 13.23 -1.15
C VAL A 212 13.01 13.35 -2.56
N LYS A 213 12.97 14.56 -3.12
CA LYS A 213 12.45 14.80 -4.47
C LYS A 213 13.34 14.17 -5.56
N GLU A 214 14.62 13.97 -5.29
CA GLU A 214 15.60 13.38 -6.22
C GLU A 214 15.65 11.84 -6.15
N GLU A 215 15.09 11.24 -5.09
CA GLU A 215 14.95 9.78 -4.94
C GLU A 215 13.87 9.17 -5.83
#